data_AF-R5A6K5-F1
#
_entry.id   AF-R5A6K5-F1
#
_cell.length_a   1.000
_cell.length_b   1.000
_cell.length_c   1.000
_cell.angle_alpha   90.00
_cell.angle_beta   90.00
_cell.angle_gamma   90.00
#
_symmetry.space_group_name_H-M   'P 1'
#
loop_
_entity.id
_entity.type
_entity.pdbx_description
1 polymer ?
#
loop_
_entity_poly.entity_id
_entity_poly.type
_entity_poly.pdbx_seq_one_letter_code
_entity_poly.pdbx_strand_id
1 'polypeptide(L)'
;MEGKRPKRSLRALKAAAEAYLRDCDQAQRFPTVTGLALALGFSGREEMERFAAREGGPVANLLEWARSHVEEETLQAVYRRDTSSGARFILQSSFGYGEKNTHDPGPITVRVEGEER
;
A
#
# COMPACT_ATOMS: atom_id res chain seq x y z
N MET A 1 8.55 28.75 -12.99
CA MET A 1 9.45 28.93 -11.83
C MET A 1 9.53 27.62 -11.09
N GLU A 2 10.53 26.79 -11.39
CA GLU A 2 10.71 25.51 -10.71
C GLU A 2 11.44 25.75 -9.39
N GLY A 3 10.68 25.93 -8.32
CA GLY A 3 11.22 26.13 -6.98
C GLY A 3 11.96 24.86 -6.56
N LYS A 4 13.28 24.93 -6.51
CA LYS A 4 14.16 23.84 -6.05
C LYS A 4 13.78 23.49 -4.61
N ARG A 5 13.05 22.38 -4.40
CA ARG A 5 12.59 21.96 -3.07
C ARG A 5 13.80 21.85 -2.13
N PRO A 6 13.75 22.45 -0.92
CA PRO A 6 14.83 22.32 0.04
C PRO A 6 15.00 20.84 0.40
N LYS A 7 16.24 20.33 0.32
CA LYS A 7 16.56 18.95 0.70
C LYS A 7 16.29 18.78 2.20
N ARG A 8 15.18 18.12 2.57
CA ARG A 8 14.90 17.74 3.95
C ARG A 8 15.95 16.73 4.40
N SER A 9 16.47 16.89 5.62
CA SER A 9 17.29 15.85 6.23
C SER A 9 16.44 14.60 6.51
N LEU A 10 17.07 13.42 6.57
CA LEU A 10 16.38 12.17 6.88
C LEU A 10 15.57 12.27 8.18
N ARG A 11 16.12 12.95 9.19
CA ARG A 11 15.44 13.23 10.47
C ARG A 11 14.20 14.09 10.29
N ALA A 12 14.26 15.14 9.49
CA ALA A 12 13.12 16.00 9.22
C ALA A 12 12.03 15.25 8.42
N LEU A 13 12.44 14.39 7.49
CA LEU A 13 11.52 13.55 6.72
C LEU A 13 10.78 12.56 7.64
N LYS A 14 11.49 11.90 8.56
CA LYS A 14 10.91 10.98 9.54
C LYS A 14 9.92 11.70 10.46
N ALA A 15 10.33 12.85 11.00
CA ALA A 15 9.48 13.65 11.88
C ALA A 15 8.18 14.09 11.18
N ALA A 16 8.25 14.44 9.89
CA ALA A 16 7.07 14.81 9.11
C ALA A 16 6.14 13.62 8.85
N ALA A 17 6.68 12.43 8.55
CA ALA A 17 5.88 11.22 8.37
C ALA A 17 5.17 10.83 9.68
N GLU A 18 5.88 10.86 10.80
CA GLU A 18 5.30 10.58 12.12
C GLU A 18 4.25 11.62 12.53
N ALA A 19 4.47 12.90 12.21
CA ALA A 19 3.49 13.95 12.47
C ALA A 19 2.19 13.67 11.70
N TYR A 20 2.28 13.38 10.40
CA TYR A 20 1.12 13.02 9.60
C TYR A 20 0.34 11.83 10.17
N LEU A 21 1.03 10.74 10.55
CA LEU A 21 0.38 9.56 11.13
C LEU A 21 -0.32 9.89 12.46
N ARG A 22 0.32 10.66 13.35
CA ARG A 22 -0.29 11.11 14.61
C ARG A 22 -1.50 12.01 14.38
N ASP A 23 -1.41 12.93 13.42
CA ASP A 23 -2.50 13.85 13.10
C ASP A 23 -3.72 13.08 12.55
N CYS A 24 -3.48 12.04 11.75
CA CYS A 24 -4.53 11.12 11.30
C CYS A 24 -5.22 10.42 12.48
N ASP A 25 -4.45 9.84 13.39
CA ASP A 25 -4.97 9.17 14.59
C ASP A 25 -5.81 10.12 15.48
N GLN A 26 -5.26 11.30 15.78
CA GLN A 26 -5.95 12.33 16.58
C GLN A 26 -7.24 12.82 15.91
N ALA A 27 -7.25 12.95 14.59
CA ALA A 27 -8.42 13.33 13.83
C ALA A 27 -9.39 12.16 13.55
N GLN A 28 -9.11 10.95 14.04
CA GLN A 28 -9.87 9.73 13.76
C GLN A 28 -10.06 9.49 12.25
N ARG A 29 -9.00 9.78 11.49
CA ARG A 29 -8.94 9.61 10.03
C ARG A 29 -7.99 8.49 9.68
N PHE A 30 -8.36 7.68 8.71
CA PHE A 30 -7.46 6.67 8.17
C PHE A 30 -6.39 7.33 7.29
N PRO A 31 -5.10 7.07 7.55
CA PRO A 31 -4.05 7.59 6.70
C PRO A 31 -4.13 6.92 5.32
N THR A 32 -3.69 7.64 4.29
CA THR A 32 -3.47 7.09 2.94
C THR A 32 -2.07 7.40 2.44
N VAL A 33 -1.55 6.61 1.50
CA VAL A 33 -0.22 6.82 0.91
C VAL A 33 -0.18 8.17 0.18
N THR A 34 -1.27 8.54 -0.49
CA THR A 34 -1.41 9.85 -1.13
C THR A 34 -1.36 10.99 -0.11
N GLY A 35 -2.08 10.87 1.01
CA GLY A 35 -2.03 11.89 2.07
C GLY A 35 -0.65 12.02 2.71
N LEU A 36 0.06 10.90 2.92
CA LEU A 36 1.45 10.89 3.38
C LEU A 36 2.34 11.65 2.40
N ALA A 37 2.24 11.35 1.10
CA ALA A 37 3.02 12.04 0.08
C ALA A 37 2.81 13.56 0.10
N LEU A 38 1.56 14.01 0.20
CA LEU A 38 1.22 15.43 0.30
C LEU A 38 1.81 16.07 1.57
N ALA A 39 1.72 15.41 2.73
CA ALA A 39 2.28 15.90 3.98
C ALA A 39 3.81 16.00 3.97
N LEU A 40 4.47 15.12 3.21
CA LEU A 40 5.91 15.16 3.00
C LEU A 40 6.35 16.22 1.96
N GLY A 41 5.39 16.84 1.26
CA GLY A 41 5.61 17.92 0.30
C GLY A 41 5.73 17.48 -1.16
N PHE A 42 5.35 16.24 -1.48
CA PHE A 42 5.22 15.77 -2.87
C PHE A 42 3.89 16.21 -3.47
N SER A 43 3.78 16.24 -4.79
CA SER A 43 2.53 16.51 -5.51
C SER A 43 1.57 15.32 -5.50
N GLY A 44 2.07 14.12 -5.21
CA GLY A 44 1.29 12.91 -5.06
C GLY A 44 2.15 11.66 -4.87
N ARG A 45 1.49 10.51 -4.74
CA ARG A 45 2.11 9.20 -4.51
C ARG A 45 3.21 8.88 -5.53
N GLU A 46 2.92 9.08 -6.82
CA GLU A 46 3.84 8.70 -7.90
C GLU A 46 5.16 9.48 -7.85
N GLU A 47 5.13 10.76 -7.47
CA GLU A 47 6.35 11.56 -7.30
C GLU A 47 7.17 11.07 -6.10
N MET A 48 6.51 10.72 -5.00
CA MET A 48 7.15 10.16 -3.81
C MET A 48 7.84 8.82 -4.11
N GLU A 49 7.17 7.93 -4.86
CA GLU A 49 7.73 6.62 -5.25
C GLU A 49 8.93 6.77 -6.17
N ARG A 50 8.84 7.66 -7.18
CA ARG A 50 9.98 7.98 -8.05
C ARG A 50 11.14 8.59 -7.28
N PHE A 51 10.85 9.42 -6.28
CA PHE A 51 11.88 9.99 -5.40
C PHE A 51 12.54 8.89 -4.56
N ALA A 52 11.78 7.98 -3.95
CA ALA A 52 12.30 6.86 -3.18
C ALA A 52 13.24 5.98 -4.04
N ALA A 53 12.81 5.62 -5.25
CA ALA A 53 13.60 4.82 -6.17
C ALA A 53 14.90 5.51 -6.60
N ARG A 54 14.88 6.85 -6.75
CA ARG A 54 16.05 7.65 -7.13
C ARG A 54 17.03 7.86 -5.99
N GLU A 55 16.56 8.17 -4.79
CA GLU A 55 17.44 8.43 -3.64
C GLU A 55 18.01 7.13 -3.05
N GLY A 56 17.23 6.05 -3.05
CA GLY A 56 17.62 4.76 -2.47
C GLY A 56 17.95 4.83 -0.97
N GLY A 57 18.67 3.81 -0.50
CA GLY A 57 19.30 3.79 0.82
C GLY A 57 18.37 4.15 2.00
N PRO A 58 18.85 4.93 2.98
CA PRO A 58 18.07 5.27 4.17
C PRO A 58 16.78 6.05 3.89
N VAL A 59 16.75 6.86 2.83
CA VAL A 59 15.56 7.64 2.46
C VAL A 59 14.47 6.73 1.90
N ALA A 60 14.83 5.82 1.00
CA ALA A 60 13.89 4.82 0.48
C ALA A 60 13.36 3.93 1.60
N ASN A 61 14.23 3.45 2.50
CA ASN A 61 13.81 2.61 3.64
C ASN A 61 12.85 3.34 4.58
N LEU A 62 13.05 4.65 4.80
CA LEU A 62 12.15 5.45 5.62
C LEU A 62 10.78 5.63 4.96
N LEU A 63 10.74 5.87 3.65
CA LEU A 63 9.50 6.00 2.90
C LEU A 63 8.75 4.66 2.83
N GLU A 64 9.47 3.54 2.72
CA GLU A 64 8.91 2.20 2.83
C GLU A 64 8.28 1.97 4.21
N TRP A 65 9.03 2.26 5.28
CA TRP A 65 8.51 2.18 6.65
C TRP A 65 7.25 3.01 6.85
N ALA A 66 7.24 4.25 6.37
CA ALA A 66 6.09 5.14 6.50
C ALA A 66 4.88 4.61 5.69
N ARG A 67 5.11 4.05 4.49
CA ARG A 67 4.07 3.37 3.72
C ARG A 67 3.51 2.18 4.49
N SER A 68 4.36 1.26 4.99
CA SER A 68 3.92 0.08 5.73
C SER A 68 3.00 0.42 6.91
N HIS A 69 3.25 1.53 7.61
CA HIS A 69 2.35 2.01 8.66
C HIS A 69 0.97 2.40 8.14
N VAL A 70 0.90 3.07 6.99
CA VAL A 70 -0.39 3.36 6.33
C VAL A 70 -1.12 2.07 5.97
N GLU A 71 -0.40 1.06 5.48
CA GLU A 71 -0.99 -0.23 5.10
C GLU A 71 -1.56 -0.96 6.33
N GLU A 72 -0.81 -1.01 7.43
CA GLU A 72 -1.26 -1.62 8.69
C GLU A 72 -2.50 -0.92 9.25
N GLU A 73 -2.51 0.41 9.32
CA GLU A 73 -3.68 1.16 9.79
C GLU A 73 -4.91 0.92 8.89
N THR A 74 -4.70 0.83 7.57
CA THR A 74 -5.77 0.50 6.63
C THR A 74 -6.29 -0.92 6.83
N LEU A 75 -5.39 -1.89 7.04
CA LEU A 75 -5.72 -3.28 7.36
C LEU A 75 -6.57 -3.36 8.63
N GLN A 76 -6.12 -2.74 9.72
CA GLN A 76 -6.85 -2.71 10.99
C GLN A 76 -8.23 -2.04 10.84
N ALA A 77 -8.31 -0.94 10.10
CA ALA A 77 -9.58 -0.26 9.81
C ALA A 77 -10.56 -1.14 9.05
N VAL A 78 -10.04 -1.85 8.04
CA VAL A 78 -10.78 -2.80 7.23
C VAL A 78 -11.32 -3.96 8.08
N TYR A 79 -10.49 -4.55 8.94
CA TYR A 79 -10.91 -5.60 9.86
C TYR A 79 -11.96 -5.11 10.87
N ARG A 80 -11.82 -3.88 11.39
CA ARG A 80 -12.78 -3.29 12.35
C ARG A 80 -14.14 -2.96 11.74
N ARG A 81 -14.21 -2.66 10.43
CA ARG A 81 -15.43 -2.15 9.77
C ARG A 81 -16.33 -3.21 9.13
N ASP A 82 -15.87 -4.46 9.02
CA ASP A 82 -16.61 -5.64 8.60
C ASP A 82 -17.77 -5.42 7.59
N THR A 83 -17.39 -5.19 6.33
CA THR A 83 -18.00 -5.98 5.25
C THR A 83 -16.86 -6.68 4.54
N SER A 84 -16.72 -7.97 4.83
CA SER A 84 -15.71 -8.90 4.29
C SER A 84 -15.42 -8.76 2.78
N SER A 85 -16.40 -8.32 2.00
CA SER A 85 -16.27 -8.09 0.55
C SER A 85 -15.44 -6.83 0.20
N GLY A 86 -15.70 -5.70 0.86
CA GLY A 86 -14.98 -4.43 0.60
C GLY A 86 -13.54 -4.48 1.11
N ALA A 87 -13.36 -5.14 2.25
CA ALA A 87 -12.07 -5.49 2.84
C ALA A 87 -11.17 -6.23 1.85
N ARG A 88 -11.69 -7.35 1.33
CA ARG A 88 -11.00 -8.22 0.37
C ARG A 88 -10.64 -7.48 -0.92
N PHE A 89 -11.55 -6.64 -1.43
CA PHE A 89 -11.28 -5.84 -2.63
C PHE A 89 -10.09 -4.89 -2.44
N ILE A 90 -10.07 -4.11 -1.35
CA ILE A 90 -8.98 -3.15 -1.08
C ILE A 90 -7.64 -3.86 -0.91
N LEU A 91 -7.62 -5.00 -0.22
CA LEU A 91 -6.40 -5.80 -0.02
C LEU A 91 -5.85 -6.33 -1.34
N GLN A 92 -6.71 -6.77 -2.24
CA GLN A 92 -6.33 -7.25 -3.57
C GLN A 92 -5.88 -6.10 -4.49
N SER A 93 -6.65 -5.01 -4.54
CA SER A 93 -6.45 -3.93 -5.51
C SER A 93 -5.33 -2.96 -5.15
N SER A 94 -5.15 -2.69 -3.86
CA SER A 94 -4.30 -1.59 -3.38
C SER A 94 -3.04 -2.06 -2.67
N PHE A 95 -3.03 -3.28 -2.14
CA PHE A 95 -1.90 -3.84 -1.38
C PHE A 95 -1.35 -5.15 -1.98
N GLY A 96 -1.98 -5.68 -3.05
CA GLY A 96 -1.48 -6.86 -3.78
C GLY A 96 -1.66 -8.20 -3.07
N TYR A 97 -2.49 -8.26 -2.01
CA TYR A 97 -2.83 -9.51 -1.33
C TYR A 97 -3.87 -10.30 -2.14
N GLY A 98 -3.42 -11.04 -3.14
CA GLY A 98 -4.23 -11.99 -3.90
C GLY A 98 -4.46 -13.32 -3.17
N GLU A 99 -5.49 -14.07 -3.55
CA GLU A 99 -5.58 -15.47 -3.12
C GLU A 99 -4.41 -16.26 -3.71
N LYS A 100 -3.71 -17.03 -2.87
CA LYS A 100 -2.77 -18.03 -3.34
C LYS A 100 -3.60 -19.12 -4.01
N ASN A 101 -3.56 -19.21 -5.34
CA ASN A 101 -4.15 -20.34 -6.06
C ASN A 101 -3.45 -21.63 -5.61
N THR A 102 -4.02 -22.31 -4.61
CA THR A 102 -3.67 -23.69 -4.25
C THR A 102 -4.50 -24.68 -5.06
N HIS A 103 -4.84 -24.33 -6.30
CA HIS A 103 -5.49 -25.28 -7.21
C HIS A 103 -4.39 -26.06 -7.93
N ASP A 104 -3.97 -27.17 -7.32
CA ASP A 104 -3.48 -28.30 -8.09
C ASP A 104 -4.72 -28.99 -8.66
N PRO A 105 -5.04 -28.85 -9.96
CA PRO A 105 -6.28 -29.37 -10.50
C PRO A 105 -6.33 -30.91 -10.48
N GLY A 106 -5.24 -31.59 -10.09
CA GLY A 106 -5.11 -33.02 -10.22
C GLY A 106 -5.24 -33.46 -11.69
N PRO A 107 -5.09 -34.76 -11.97
CA PRO A 107 -5.28 -35.25 -13.33
C PRO A 107 -6.75 -35.16 -13.73
N ILE A 108 -7.05 -34.30 -14.72
CA ILE A 108 -8.35 -34.23 -15.37
C ILE A 108 -8.60 -35.56 -16.09
N THR A 109 -9.55 -36.36 -15.61
CA THR A 109 -9.92 -37.63 -16.24
C THR A 109 -11.19 -37.44 -17.05
N VAL A 110 -11.07 -37.45 -18.38
CA VAL A 110 -12.20 -37.39 -19.31
C VAL A 110 -12.66 -38.81 -19.61
N ARG A 111 -13.88 -39.18 -19.19
CA ARG A 111 -14.55 -40.41 -19.66
C ARG A 111 -15.26 -40.10 -20.97
N VAL A 112 -14.87 -40.77 -22.03
CA VAL A 112 -15.56 -40.74 -23.33
C VAL A 112 -16.58 -41.87 -23.31
N GLU A 113 -17.87 -41.54 -23.35
CA GLU A 113 -18.95 -42.51 -23.53
C GLU A 113 -19.49 -42.44 -24.97
N GLY A 114 -19.53 -43.61 -25.64
CA GLY A 114 -20.18 -43.84 -26.95
C GLY A 114 -19.16 -44.05 -28.10
N GLU A 115 -19.32 -44.98 -29.05
CA GLU A 115 -20.54 -45.63 -29.56
C GLU A 115 -20.28 -47.11 -29.90
N GLU A 116 -21.19 -48.00 -29.50
CA GLU A 116 -21.35 -49.31 -30.13
C GLU A 116 -21.99 -49.12 -31.52
N ARG A 117 -21.37 -49.68 -32.55
CA ARG A 117 -22.01 -50.08 -33.81
C ARG A 117 -21.46 -51.40 -34.27
#